data_AF-A4CN51-F1
#
_entry.id   AF-A4CN51-F1
#
_cell.length_a   1.000
_cell.length_b   1.000
_cell.length_c   1.000
_cell.angle_alpha   90.00
_cell.angle_beta   90.00
_cell.angle_gamma   90.00
#
_symmetry.space_group_name_H-M   'P 1'
#
loop_
_entity.id
_entity.type
_entity.pdbx_description
1 polymer ?
#
loop_
_entity_poly.entity_id
_entity_poly.type
_entity_poly.pdbx_seq_one_letter_code
_entity_poly.pdbx_strand_id
1 'polypeptide(L)'
;MGILKKIFGKKAVVVEKTTPKASEYLIDIDPNSDSLSKAFKDFYQNHFINAYGLSRNEVDTYFFDSMSENDKEIAKRLIRQNLRLRQSHLFKAAGILKDKEALPILYDQLNTNTDLSWLLVIGQAIWRINGDDIYSKLLRQLKEHSSDTMREAHFDQIVDLKNKESIEMLFSYLSDKSRLVQSMAISKLNFLSAGKHEQKQRYDKEYFMSKKTDEKFKNDLLVNLRKII
;
A
#
# COMPACT_ATOMS: atom_id res chain seq x y z
N MET A 1 -35.40 54.96 22.24
CA MET A 1 -35.35 53.93 23.32
C MET A 1 -36.41 52.87 23.03
N GLY A 2 -36.03 51.59 23.02
CA GLY A 2 -36.90 50.42 22.80
C GLY A 2 -37.34 50.26 21.33
N ILE A 3 -37.25 49.11 20.64
CA ILE A 3 -37.20 47.71 21.06
C ILE A 3 -36.36 46.97 19.98
N LEU A 4 -35.05 46.84 20.23
CA LEU A 4 -34.16 45.91 19.53
C LEU A 4 -34.00 44.69 20.44
N LYS A 5 -34.76 43.62 20.16
CA LYS A 5 -34.55 42.20 20.53
C LYS A 5 -35.89 41.49 20.59
N LYS A 6 -36.27 40.78 19.50
CA LYS A 6 -37.07 39.54 19.51
C LYS A 6 -37.48 39.13 18.09
N ILE A 7 -36.53 38.76 17.23
CA ILE A 7 -36.85 37.92 16.03
C ILE A 7 -35.78 36.84 15.78
N PHE A 8 -34.57 36.92 16.35
CA PHE A 8 -33.60 35.82 16.28
C PHE A 8 -33.79 34.80 17.40
N GLY A 9 -34.88 34.04 17.26
CA GLY A 9 -35.23 32.90 18.10
C GLY A 9 -35.43 31.65 17.27
N LYS A 10 -34.43 31.27 16.45
CA LYS A 10 -34.28 29.89 16.00
C LYS A 10 -32.86 29.48 16.32
N LYS A 11 -32.72 28.66 17.37
CA LYS A 11 -31.52 27.85 17.60
C LYS A 11 -31.15 27.24 16.25
N ALA A 12 -29.94 27.54 15.77
CA ALA A 12 -29.33 26.73 14.75
C ALA A 12 -29.34 25.31 15.32
N VAL A 13 -30.24 24.47 14.80
CA VAL A 13 -30.09 23.03 14.95
C VAL A 13 -28.73 22.78 14.35
N VAL A 14 -27.78 22.42 15.21
CA VAL A 14 -26.55 21.79 14.76
C VAL A 14 -27.06 20.54 14.06
N VAL A 15 -27.21 20.65 12.74
CA VAL A 15 -27.29 19.48 11.88
C VAL A 15 -25.96 18.82 12.16
N GLU A 16 -25.97 17.78 13.00
CA GLU A 16 -24.88 16.83 13.05
C GLU A 16 -24.57 16.54 11.59
N LYS A 17 -23.39 16.98 11.14
CA LYS A 17 -22.81 16.41 9.94
C LYS A 17 -22.66 14.94 10.31
N THR A 18 -23.66 14.15 9.96
CA THR A 18 -23.51 12.71 9.87
C THR A 18 -22.46 12.53 8.79
N THR A 19 -21.21 12.45 9.24
CA THR A 19 -20.16 11.79 8.48
C THR A 19 -20.77 10.51 7.94
N PRO A 20 -20.58 10.19 6.64
CA PRO A 20 -21.09 8.94 6.10
C PRO A 20 -20.66 7.84 7.06
N LYS A 21 -21.62 7.09 7.63
CA LYS A 21 -21.28 5.90 8.42
C LYS A 21 -20.39 5.07 7.51
N ALA A 22 -19.11 4.96 7.86
CA ALA A 22 -18.24 3.98 7.26
C ALA A 22 -19.01 2.66 7.35
N SER A 23 -19.27 2.05 6.20
CA SER A 23 -19.91 0.76 6.07
C SER A 23 -19.37 -0.18 7.15
N GLU A 24 -20.22 -0.54 8.09
CA GLU A 24 -19.83 -1.32 9.27
C GLU A 24 -19.22 -2.65 8.80
N TYR A 25 -18.13 -3.07 9.43
CA TYR A 25 -17.50 -4.35 9.10
C TYR A 25 -18.44 -5.50 9.44
N LEU A 26 -18.51 -6.49 8.55
CA LEU A 26 -19.15 -7.77 8.81
C LEU A 26 -18.17 -8.65 9.59
N ILE A 27 -18.43 -8.80 10.90
CA ILE A 27 -17.63 -9.62 11.82
C ILE A 27 -18.51 -10.76 12.35
N ASP A 28 -18.14 -12.00 12.04
CA ASP A 28 -18.90 -13.22 12.38
C ASP A 28 -18.17 -14.13 13.39
N ILE A 29 -17.25 -13.55 14.17
CA ILE A 29 -16.49 -14.23 15.21
C ILE A 29 -16.56 -13.48 16.53
N ASP A 30 -16.29 -14.18 17.64
CA ASP A 30 -15.92 -13.54 18.90
C ASP A 30 -14.40 -13.26 18.91
N PRO A 31 -13.96 -11.99 18.76
CA PRO A 31 -12.53 -11.65 18.75
C PRO A 31 -11.85 -11.88 20.11
N ASN A 32 -12.62 -12.05 21.19
CA ASN A 32 -12.09 -12.30 22.53
C ASN A 32 -11.91 -13.79 22.85
N SER A 33 -12.34 -14.69 21.96
CA SER A 33 -12.19 -16.14 22.16
C SER A 33 -10.77 -16.52 22.56
N ASP A 34 -10.65 -17.41 23.55
CA ASP A 34 -9.37 -17.98 23.99
C ASP A 34 -8.73 -18.88 22.93
N SER A 35 -9.52 -19.31 21.93
CA SER A 35 -9.02 -20.09 20.80
C SER A 35 -8.21 -19.28 19.78
N LEU A 36 -8.24 -17.94 19.86
CA LEU A 36 -7.57 -17.05 18.91
C LEU A 36 -6.21 -16.61 19.47
N SER A 37 -5.17 -16.71 18.65
CA SER A 37 -3.83 -16.32 19.06
C SER A 37 -3.68 -14.81 19.30
N LYS A 38 -2.64 -14.43 20.03
CA LYS A 38 -2.27 -13.01 20.20
C LYS A 38 -2.00 -12.33 18.85
N ALA A 39 -1.35 -13.02 17.91
CA ALA A 39 -1.12 -12.51 16.56
C ALA A 39 -2.44 -12.21 15.83
N PHE A 40 -3.43 -13.10 15.93
CA PHE A 40 -4.75 -12.84 15.36
C PHE A 40 -5.45 -11.64 16.02
N LYS A 41 -5.37 -11.53 17.35
CA LYS A 41 -5.96 -10.38 18.09
C LYS A 41 -5.32 -9.06 17.66
N ASP A 42 -4.02 -9.04 17.42
CA ASP A 42 -3.32 -7.85 16.90
C ASP A 42 -3.70 -7.56 15.45
N PHE A 43 -3.82 -8.59 14.60
CA PHE A 43 -4.38 -8.45 13.25
C PHE A 43 -5.77 -7.80 13.30
N TYR A 44 -6.67 -8.33 14.13
CA TYR A 44 -8.05 -7.87 14.26
C TYR A 44 -8.11 -6.43 14.75
N GLN A 45 -7.35 -6.09 15.79
CA GLN A 45 -7.26 -4.73 16.32
C GLN A 45 -6.83 -3.73 15.25
N ASN A 46 -5.84 -4.10 14.43
CA ASN A 46 -5.30 -3.20 13.42
C ASN A 46 -6.12 -3.13 12.13
N HIS A 47 -6.98 -4.11 11.82
CA HIS A 47 -7.80 -4.07 10.59
C HIS A 47 -9.24 -3.61 10.85
N PHE A 48 -9.84 -4.05 11.96
CA PHE A 48 -11.28 -3.90 12.18
C PHE A 48 -11.64 -2.93 13.31
N ILE A 49 -10.69 -2.59 14.20
CA ILE A 49 -10.92 -1.63 15.30
C ILE A 49 -10.23 -0.29 15.01
N ASN A 50 -8.93 -0.29 14.71
CA ASN A 50 -8.15 0.90 14.43
C ASN A 50 -7.23 0.70 13.21
N ALA A 51 -7.80 0.89 12.02
CA ALA A 51 -7.07 0.78 10.75
C ALA A 51 -6.15 1.96 10.42
N TYR A 52 -6.08 2.98 11.28
CA TYR A 52 -5.36 4.20 10.99
C TYR A 52 -3.86 3.97 10.79
N GLY A 53 -3.26 3.18 11.67
CA GLY A 53 -1.83 2.87 11.58
C GLY A 53 -1.48 2.08 10.32
N LEU A 54 -2.35 1.18 9.85
CA LEU A 54 -2.16 0.48 8.57
C LEU A 54 -2.24 1.42 7.37
N SER A 55 -3.14 2.41 7.42
CA SER A 55 -3.28 3.39 6.33
C SER A 55 -2.03 4.26 6.15
N ARG A 56 -1.26 4.45 7.24
CA ARG A 56 -0.03 5.25 7.26
C ARG A 56 1.26 4.43 7.20
N ASN A 57 1.15 3.11 7.10
CA ASN A 57 2.28 2.18 7.21
C ASN A 57 3.08 2.35 8.54
N GLU A 58 2.40 2.68 9.64
CA GLU A 58 2.98 2.88 10.98
C GLU A 58 2.88 1.61 11.86
N VAL A 59 2.23 0.56 11.36
CA VAL A 59 1.98 -0.67 12.12
C VAL A 59 2.92 -1.76 11.65
N ASP A 60 3.58 -2.41 12.61
CA ASP A 60 4.31 -3.65 12.38
C ASP A 60 3.33 -4.76 12.01
N THR A 61 3.54 -5.35 10.82
CA THR A 61 2.68 -6.39 10.26
C THR A 61 3.15 -7.81 10.59
N TYR A 62 4.01 -7.97 11.62
CA TYR A 62 4.52 -9.27 12.11
C TYR A 62 3.42 -10.34 12.33
N PHE A 63 2.21 -9.89 12.66
CA PHE A 63 1.08 -10.78 12.92
C PHE A 63 0.71 -11.65 11.71
N PHE A 64 0.95 -11.22 10.47
CA PHE A 64 0.69 -12.06 9.30
C PHE A 64 1.56 -13.32 9.28
N ASP A 65 2.82 -13.19 9.69
CA ASP A 65 3.77 -14.31 9.75
C ASP A 65 3.59 -15.16 11.01
N SER A 66 3.14 -14.52 12.09
CA SER A 66 3.01 -15.17 13.42
C SER A 66 1.66 -15.86 13.65
N MET A 67 0.66 -15.60 12.82
CA MET A 67 -0.64 -16.29 12.89
C MET A 67 -0.47 -17.78 12.57
N SER A 68 -1.18 -18.62 13.32
CA SER A 68 -1.36 -20.03 12.97
C SER A 68 -2.10 -20.18 11.64
N GLU A 69 -2.01 -21.34 10.98
CA GLU A 69 -2.77 -21.55 9.74
C GLU A 69 -4.29 -21.42 9.95
N ASN A 70 -4.81 -21.86 11.10
CA ASN A 70 -6.21 -21.65 11.44
C ASN A 70 -6.57 -20.16 11.58
N ASP A 71 -5.73 -19.38 12.28
CA ASP A 71 -5.93 -17.93 12.38
C ASP A 71 -5.87 -17.25 11.01
N LYS A 72 -4.96 -17.68 10.13
CA LYS A 72 -4.88 -17.17 8.76
C LYS A 72 -6.15 -17.48 7.97
N GLU A 73 -6.72 -18.67 8.09
CA GLU A 73 -7.99 -19.00 7.41
C GLU A 73 -9.15 -18.12 7.92
N ILE A 74 -9.22 -17.87 9.23
CA ILE A 74 -10.21 -16.94 9.80
C ILE A 74 -9.96 -15.51 9.29
N ALA A 75 -8.71 -15.04 9.30
CA ALA A 75 -8.33 -13.72 8.82
C ALA A 75 -8.69 -13.53 7.35
N LYS A 76 -8.35 -14.50 6.50
CA LYS A 76 -8.71 -14.52 5.08
C LYS A 76 -10.23 -14.40 4.90
N ARG A 77 -11.02 -15.21 5.63
CA ARG A 77 -12.49 -15.15 5.59
C ARG A 77 -13.02 -13.75 5.94
N LEU A 78 -12.56 -13.17 7.05
CA LEU A 78 -12.98 -11.83 7.49
C LEU A 78 -12.61 -10.75 6.47
N ILE A 79 -11.40 -10.82 5.87
CA ILE A 79 -11.01 -9.90 4.80
C ILE A 79 -11.94 -10.03 3.60
N ARG A 80 -12.23 -11.27 3.12
CA ARG A 80 -13.12 -11.49 1.97
C ARG A 80 -14.52 -10.92 2.18
N GLN A 81 -15.10 -11.13 3.37
CA GLN A 81 -16.43 -10.61 3.72
C GLN A 81 -16.51 -9.08 3.63
N ASN A 82 -15.39 -8.40 3.86
CA ASN A 82 -15.31 -6.94 3.93
C ASN A 82 -14.63 -6.30 2.71
N LEU A 83 -14.12 -7.09 1.76
CA LEU A 83 -13.28 -6.60 0.66
C LEU A 83 -14.00 -5.61 -0.28
N ARG A 84 -15.34 -5.66 -0.32
CA ARG A 84 -16.20 -4.75 -1.09
C ARG A 84 -16.32 -3.34 -0.48
N LEU A 85 -15.87 -3.14 0.76
CA LEU A 85 -15.89 -1.84 1.43
C LEU A 85 -14.86 -0.85 0.88
N ARG A 86 -14.06 -1.25 -0.12
CA ARG A 86 -13.06 -0.41 -0.80
C ARG A 86 -12.10 0.27 0.17
N GLN A 87 -11.58 -0.49 1.11
CA GLN A 87 -10.55 -0.02 2.04
C GLN A 87 -9.19 -0.60 1.65
N SER A 88 -8.19 0.28 1.47
CA SER A 88 -6.88 -0.09 0.92
C SER A 88 -6.16 -1.16 1.74
N HIS A 89 -6.30 -1.12 3.07
CA HIS A 89 -5.69 -2.10 3.95
C HIS A 89 -6.29 -3.52 3.78
N LEU A 90 -7.57 -3.65 3.40
CA LEU A 90 -8.18 -4.95 3.15
C LEU A 90 -7.62 -5.60 1.87
N PHE A 91 -7.44 -4.81 0.80
CA PHE A 91 -6.78 -5.28 -0.42
C PHE A 91 -5.34 -5.72 -0.13
N LYS A 92 -4.57 -4.90 0.60
CA LYS A 92 -3.21 -5.24 1.03
C LYS A 92 -3.18 -6.56 1.81
N ALA A 93 -4.09 -6.73 2.78
CA ALA A 93 -4.19 -7.93 3.59
C ALA A 93 -4.49 -9.19 2.77
N ALA A 94 -5.43 -9.11 1.81
CA ALA A 94 -5.73 -10.22 0.89
C ALA A 94 -4.47 -10.66 0.10
N GLY A 95 -3.69 -9.68 -0.36
CA GLY A 95 -2.42 -9.92 -1.05
C GLY A 95 -1.34 -10.54 -0.15
N ILE A 96 -1.21 -10.08 1.10
CA ILE A 96 -0.22 -10.62 2.05
C ILE A 96 -0.57 -12.05 2.46
N LEU A 97 -1.85 -12.31 2.74
CA LEU A 97 -2.36 -13.63 3.12
C LEU A 97 -2.39 -14.63 1.95
N LYS A 98 -2.06 -14.21 0.72
CA LYS A 98 -2.10 -15.02 -0.51
C LYS A 98 -3.46 -15.70 -0.73
N ASP A 99 -4.53 -14.97 -0.42
CA ASP A 99 -5.89 -15.52 -0.47
C ASP A 99 -6.42 -15.65 -1.90
N LYS A 100 -6.31 -16.85 -2.47
CA LYS A 100 -6.81 -17.13 -3.83
C LYS A 100 -8.32 -16.95 -3.96
N GLU A 101 -9.08 -17.17 -2.89
CA GLU A 101 -10.54 -17.00 -2.90
C GLU A 101 -10.95 -15.51 -2.99
N ALA A 102 -10.03 -14.58 -2.70
CA ALA A 102 -10.28 -13.15 -2.86
C ALA A 102 -10.22 -12.68 -4.33
N LEU A 103 -9.59 -13.44 -5.23
CA LEU A 103 -9.35 -13.03 -6.62
C LEU A 103 -10.62 -12.57 -7.36
N PRO A 104 -11.76 -13.30 -7.33
CA PRO A 104 -12.97 -12.86 -8.03
C PRO A 104 -13.45 -11.48 -7.57
N ILE A 105 -13.37 -11.19 -6.27
CA ILE A 105 -13.77 -9.90 -5.70
C ILE A 105 -12.74 -8.82 -6.09
N LEU A 106 -11.45 -9.14 -6.08
CA LEU A 106 -10.40 -8.20 -6.48
C LEU A 106 -10.50 -7.80 -7.96
N TYR A 107 -10.74 -8.76 -8.87
CA TYR A 107 -10.94 -8.45 -10.28
C TYR A 107 -12.24 -7.65 -10.52
N ASP A 108 -13.31 -7.95 -9.80
CA ASP A 108 -14.55 -7.14 -9.84
C ASP A 108 -14.28 -5.69 -9.41
N GLN A 109 -13.55 -5.48 -8.30
CA GLN A 109 -13.16 -4.14 -7.85
C GLN A 109 -12.21 -3.45 -8.82
N LEU A 110 -11.30 -4.18 -9.47
CA LEU A 110 -10.39 -3.64 -10.47
C LEU A 110 -11.15 -3.16 -11.72
N ASN A 111 -12.09 -3.96 -12.23
CA ASN A 111 -12.84 -3.68 -13.45
C ASN A 111 -13.89 -2.58 -13.27
N THR A 112 -14.31 -2.31 -12.03
CA THR A 112 -15.34 -1.29 -11.71
C THR A 112 -14.74 0.03 -11.22
N ASN A 113 -13.41 0.18 -11.24
CA ASN A 113 -12.71 1.36 -10.77
C ASN A 113 -11.87 1.99 -11.90
N THR A 114 -11.72 3.31 -11.87
CA THR A 114 -10.94 4.09 -12.84
C THR A 114 -9.81 4.89 -12.20
N ASP A 115 -9.79 4.99 -10.87
CA ASP A 115 -8.78 5.74 -10.14
C ASP A 115 -7.48 4.93 -10.02
N LEU A 116 -6.38 5.49 -10.54
CA LEU A 116 -5.11 4.77 -10.61
C LEU A 116 -4.55 4.42 -9.22
N SER A 117 -4.80 5.23 -8.19
CA SER A 117 -4.34 4.93 -6.82
C SER A 117 -5.00 3.66 -6.30
N TRP A 118 -6.32 3.53 -6.50
CA TRP A 118 -7.05 2.32 -6.17
C TRP A 118 -6.63 1.13 -7.02
N LEU A 119 -6.51 1.31 -8.33
CA LEU A 119 -6.09 0.26 -9.25
C LEU A 119 -4.72 -0.30 -8.88
N LEU A 120 -3.76 0.54 -8.51
CA LEU A 120 -2.43 0.12 -8.07
C LEU A 120 -2.49 -0.77 -6.83
N VAL A 121 -3.29 -0.41 -5.82
CA VAL A 121 -3.42 -1.20 -4.59
C VAL A 121 -4.09 -2.55 -4.87
N ILE A 122 -5.15 -2.56 -5.68
CA ILE A 122 -5.87 -3.80 -6.06
C ILE A 122 -4.97 -4.68 -6.92
N GLY A 123 -4.31 -4.10 -7.92
CA GLY A 123 -3.36 -4.80 -8.80
C GLY A 123 -2.20 -5.41 -8.04
N GLN A 124 -1.64 -4.68 -7.06
CA GLN A 124 -0.60 -5.21 -6.17
C GLN A 124 -1.09 -6.45 -5.41
N ALA A 125 -2.32 -6.42 -4.88
CA ALA A 125 -2.90 -7.55 -4.17
C ALA A 125 -3.06 -8.78 -5.08
N ILE A 126 -3.61 -8.58 -6.29
CA ILE A 126 -3.76 -9.64 -7.30
C ILE A 126 -2.39 -10.24 -7.65
N TRP A 127 -1.43 -9.39 -8.01
CA TRP A 127 -0.06 -9.82 -8.34
C TRP A 127 0.59 -10.62 -7.20
N ARG A 128 0.40 -10.20 -5.94
CA ARG A 128 0.91 -10.97 -4.80
C ARG A 128 0.27 -12.36 -4.73
N ILE A 129 -1.01 -12.52 -5.07
CA ILE A 129 -1.72 -13.80 -4.97
C ILE A 129 -1.33 -14.75 -6.11
N ASN A 130 -1.27 -14.28 -7.36
CA ASN A 130 -1.13 -15.14 -8.54
C ASN A 130 -0.10 -14.70 -9.59
N GLY A 131 0.60 -13.58 -9.37
CA GLY A 131 1.62 -13.09 -10.30
C GLY A 131 1.08 -12.45 -11.58
N ASP A 132 -0.18 -12.03 -11.62
CA ASP A 132 -0.80 -11.37 -12.78
C ASP A 132 0.01 -10.15 -13.26
N ASP A 133 0.14 -10.00 -14.58
CA ASP A 133 0.92 -8.94 -15.24
C ASP A 133 0.23 -7.57 -15.20
N ILE A 134 -1.04 -7.52 -14.79
CA ILE A 134 -1.81 -6.28 -14.69
C ILE A 134 -1.13 -5.24 -13.80
N TYR A 135 -0.44 -5.70 -12.74
CA TYR A 135 0.26 -4.78 -11.85
C TYR A 135 1.46 -4.11 -12.53
N SER A 136 2.23 -4.84 -13.34
CA SER A 136 3.32 -4.26 -14.14
C SER A 136 2.78 -3.19 -15.10
N LYS A 137 1.62 -3.44 -15.74
CA LYS A 137 0.96 -2.45 -16.61
C LYS A 137 0.57 -1.18 -15.85
N LEU A 138 0.00 -1.32 -14.65
CA LEU A 138 -0.36 -0.19 -13.79
C LEU A 138 0.86 0.61 -13.31
N LEU A 139 1.97 -0.05 -12.97
CA LEU A 139 3.22 0.62 -12.60
C LEU A 139 3.81 1.43 -13.76
N ARG A 140 3.67 0.98 -15.01
CA ARG A 140 4.05 1.77 -16.18
C ARG A 140 3.17 3.01 -16.35
N GLN A 141 1.86 2.89 -16.09
CA GLN A 141 0.96 4.05 -16.08
C GLN A 141 1.33 5.05 -14.98
N LEU A 142 1.68 4.57 -13.78
CA LEU A 142 2.17 5.42 -12.69
C LEU A 142 3.42 6.21 -13.11
N LYS A 143 4.39 5.55 -13.74
CA LYS A 143 5.62 6.18 -14.23
C LYS A 143 5.35 7.35 -15.19
N GLU A 144 4.34 7.23 -16.04
CA GLU A 144 3.98 8.27 -17.02
C GLU A 144 2.92 9.24 -16.50
N HIS A 145 2.40 9.03 -15.29
CA HIS A 145 1.37 9.86 -14.70
C HIS A 145 1.86 11.31 -14.57
N SER A 146 0.99 12.30 -14.79
CA SER A 146 1.38 13.72 -14.80
C SER A 146 1.66 14.27 -13.41
N SER A 147 0.86 13.90 -12.41
CA SER A 147 0.99 14.35 -11.02
C SER A 147 2.23 13.72 -10.36
N ASP A 148 3.09 14.58 -9.84
CA ASP A 148 4.24 14.24 -9.00
C ASP A 148 3.81 13.59 -7.68
N THR A 149 2.78 14.14 -7.01
CA THR A 149 2.22 13.59 -5.77
C THR A 149 1.79 12.14 -5.90
N MET A 150 1.24 11.73 -7.05
CA MET A 150 0.92 10.33 -7.34
C MET A 150 2.18 9.47 -7.45
N ARG A 151 3.20 9.92 -8.18
CA ARG A 151 4.47 9.19 -8.32
C ARG A 151 5.22 9.09 -6.99
N GLU A 152 5.11 10.10 -6.14
CA GLU A 152 5.68 10.14 -4.79
C GLU A 152 4.96 9.19 -3.84
N ALA A 153 3.62 9.27 -3.76
CA ALA A 153 2.81 8.45 -2.87
C ALA A 153 2.93 6.95 -3.16
N HIS A 154 3.17 6.58 -4.42
CA HIS A 154 3.32 5.20 -4.86
C HIS A 154 4.77 4.84 -5.21
N PHE A 155 5.76 5.63 -4.81
CA PHE A 155 7.15 5.41 -5.20
C PHE A 155 7.65 4.01 -4.80
N ASP A 156 7.37 3.55 -3.58
CA ASP A 156 7.85 2.24 -3.10
C ASP A 156 7.22 1.07 -3.87
N GLN A 157 6.10 1.27 -4.55
CA GLN A 157 5.45 0.21 -5.33
C GLN A 157 6.25 -0.19 -6.58
N ILE A 158 7.07 0.71 -7.14
CA ILE A 158 7.84 0.41 -8.36
C ILE A 158 8.88 -0.69 -8.13
N VAL A 159 9.26 -0.93 -6.87
CA VAL A 159 10.24 -1.96 -6.50
C VAL A 159 9.61 -3.28 -6.04
N ASP A 160 8.28 -3.36 -5.96
CA ASP A 160 7.56 -4.56 -5.51
C ASP A 160 7.86 -5.79 -6.36
N LEU A 161 7.97 -5.61 -7.69
CA LEU A 161 8.14 -6.73 -8.63
C LEU A 161 9.46 -7.48 -8.43
N LYS A 162 10.44 -6.89 -7.71
CA LYS A 162 11.76 -7.48 -7.41
C LYS A 162 12.43 -8.10 -8.66
N ASN A 163 12.28 -7.43 -9.81
CA ASN A 163 12.76 -7.87 -11.12
C ASN A 163 13.55 -6.75 -11.84
N LYS A 164 14.02 -7.02 -13.06
CA LYS A 164 14.78 -6.02 -13.86
C LYS A 164 13.96 -4.76 -14.12
N GLU A 165 12.65 -4.88 -14.34
CA GLU A 165 11.77 -3.75 -14.59
C GLU A 165 11.76 -2.77 -13.40
N SER A 166 11.73 -3.25 -12.17
CA SER A 166 11.85 -2.40 -10.97
C SER A 166 13.14 -1.57 -10.97
N ILE A 167 14.27 -2.17 -11.36
CA ILE A 167 15.55 -1.46 -11.47
C ILE A 167 15.48 -0.42 -12.59
N GLU A 168 14.96 -0.77 -13.77
CA GLU A 168 14.80 0.19 -14.87
C GLU A 168 13.88 1.38 -14.51
N MET A 169 12.81 1.13 -13.75
CA MET A 169 11.93 2.19 -13.25
C MET A 169 12.70 3.15 -12.33
N LEU A 170 13.50 2.64 -11.38
CA LEU A 170 14.35 3.46 -10.52
C LEU A 170 15.32 4.35 -11.32
N PHE A 171 16.01 3.78 -12.31
CA PHE A 171 16.89 4.57 -13.18
C PHE A 171 16.13 5.61 -14.00
N SER A 172 14.89 5.33 -14.41
CA SER A 172 14.08 6.31 -15.12
C SER A 172 13.68 7.49 -14.22
N TYR A 173 13.43 7.24 -12.93
CA TYR A 173 13.06 8.26 -11.96
C TYR A 173 14.23 9.21 -11.58
N LEU A 174 15.48 8.86 -11.89
CA LEU A 174 16.61 9.80 -11.80
C LEU A 174 16.45 11.03 -12.71
N SER A 175 15.65 10.91 -13.76
CA SER A 175 15.34 11.99 -14.70
C SER A 175 13.90 12.49 -14.58
N ASP A 176 13.20 12.16 -13.49
CA ASP A 176 11.83 12.62 -13.24
C ASP A 176 11.75 14.16 -13.16
N LYS A 177 10.59 14.74 -13.46
CA LYS A 177 10.39 16.20 -13.33
C LYS A 177 10.35 16.66 -11.86
N SER A 178 9.88 15.81 -10.95
CA SER A 178 9.87 16.08 -9.51
C SER A 178 11.25 15.85 -8.90
N ARG A 179 11.77 16.86 -8.20
CA ARG A 179 13.01 16.75 -7.43
C ARG A 179 12.87 15.75 -6.27
N LEU A 180 11.67 15.62 -5.70
CA LEU A 180 11.42 14.67 -4.62
C LEU A 180 11.47 13.23 -5.16
N VAL A 181 10.81 12.94 -6.29
CA VAL A 181 10.91 11.63 -6.96
C VAL A 181 12.37 11.29 -7.31
N GLN A 182 13.13 12.24 -7.84
CA GLN A 182 14.57 12.06 -8.10
C GLN A 182 15.35 11.72 -6.81
N SER A 183 15.11 12.46 -5.72
CA SER A 183 15.75 12.22 -4.42
C SER A 183 15.42 10.84 -3.85
N MET A 184 14.15 10.42 -3.95
CA MET A 184 13.70 9.09 -3.54
C MET A 184 14.40 7.99 -4.36
N ALA A 185 14.53 8.18 -5.69
CA ALA A 185 15.25 7.27 -6.57
C ALA A 185 16.73 7.14 -6.19
N ILE A 186 17.42 8.25 -5.98
CA ILE A 186 18.83 8.28 -5.53
C ILE A 186 18.96 7.58 -4.18
N SER A 187 18.07 7.85 -3.24
CA SER A 187 18.08 7.24 -1.91
C SER A 187 17.90 5.72 -1.98
N LYS A 188 16.90 5.26 -2.75
CA LYS A 188 16.66 3.82 -2.93
C LYS A 188 17.82 3.13 -3.66
N LEU A 189 18.39 3.75 -4.69
CA LEU A 189 19.55 3.20 -5.40
C LEU A 189 20.80 3.14 -4.51
N ASN A 190 21.02 4.14 -3.65
CA ASN A 190 22.08 4.09 -2.64
C ASN A 190 21.85 2.95 -1.64
N PHE A 191 20.63 2.81 -1.13
CA PHE A 191 20.25 1.71 -0.24
C PHE A 191 20.53 0.34 -0.88
N LEU A 192 20.11 0.15 -2.13
CA LEU A 192 20.36 -1.07 -2.89
C LEU A 192 21.86 -1.29 -3.18
N SER A 193 22.63 -0.22 -3.40
CA SER A 193 24.07 -0.27 -3.67
C SER A 193 24.89 -0.63 -2.42
N ALA A 194 24.46 -0.16 -1.25
CA ALA A 194 25.11 -0.47 0.03
C ALA A 194 24.97 -1.96 0.40
N GLY A 195 23.85 -2.59 0.01
CA GLY A 195 23.60 -4.00 0.33
C GLY A 195 23.57 -4.24 1.84
N LYS A 196 24.31 -5.25 2.33
CA LYS A 196 24.37 -5.62 3.76
C LYS A 196 25.39 -4.81 4.60
N HIS A 197 26.08 -3.83 4.01
CA HIS A 197 27.16 -3.11 4.69
C HIS A 197 26.88 -1.60 4.70
N GLU A 198 26.48 -1.09 5.86
CA GLU A 198 26.01 0.29 6.12
C GLU A 198 27.05 1.41 5.93
N GLN A 199 28.28 1.10 5.50
CA GLN A 199 29.35 2.10 5.39
C GLN A 199 29.91 2.24 3.98
N LYS A 200 29.06 2.55 2.99
CA LYS A 200 29.53 2.96 1.65
C LYS A 200 29.09 4.37 1.26
N GLN A 201 30.02 4.99 0.56
CA GLN A 201 29.95 6.25 -0.19
C GLN A 201 28.55 6.52 -0.77
N ARG A 202 27.96 7.66 -0.41
CA ARG A 202 26.73 8.13 -1.05
C ARG A 202 27.05 8.58 -2.46
N TYR A 203 26.42 7.92 -3.42
CA TYR A 203 26.48 8.27 -4.83
C TYR A 203 25.40 9.29 -5.18
N ASP A 204 25.74 10.21 -6.07
CA ASP A 204 24.84 11.22 -6.61
C ASP A 204 24.12 10.71 -7.88
N LYS A 205 23.34 11.61 -8.49
CA LYS A 205 22.60 11.34 -9.71
C LYS A 205 23.54 11.00 -10.86
N GLU A 206 24.62 11.75 -11.02
CA GLU A 206 25.59 11.63 -12.10
C GLU A 206 26.24 10.25 -12.09
N TYR A 207 26.64 9.77 -10.90
CA TYR A 207 27.15 8.41 -10.73
C TYR A 207 26.15 7.38 -11.25
N PHE A 208 24.89 7.40 -10.77
CA PHE A 208 23.91 6.41 -11.21
C PHE A 208 23.59 6.54 -12.70
N MET A 209 23.50 7.76 -13.23
CA MET A 209 23.29 7.96 -14.67
C MET A 209 24.43 7.35 -15.51
N SER A 210 25.69 7.42 -15.03
CA SER A 210 26.83 6.75 -15.68
C SER A 210 26.72 5.21 -15.66
N LYS A 211 25.95 4.65 -14.72
CA LYS A 211 25.71 3.22 -14.56
C LYS A 211 24.44 2.71 -15.24
N LYS A 212 23.69 3.57 -15.91
CA LYS A 212 22.41 3.22 -16.54
C LYS A 212 22.51 2.10 -17.59
N THR A 213 23.67 1.91 -18.22
CA THR A 213 23.90 0.82 -19.20
C THR A 213 24.79 -0.30 -18.67
N ASP A 214 25.20 -0.23 -17.39
CA ASP A 214 26.05 -1.24 -16.74
C ASP A 214 25.17 -2.40 -16.23
N GLU A 215 25.02 -3.43 -17.06
CA GLU A 215 24.18 -4.60 -16.74
C GLU A 215 24.68 -5.38 -15.52
N LYS A 216 26.00 -5.42 -15.28
CA LYS A 216 26.55 -6.04 -14.08
C LYS A 216 26.09 -5.29 -12.83
N PHE A 217 26.22 -3.97 -12.85
CA PHE A 217 25.76 -3.13 -11.75
C PHE A 217 24.25 -3.26 -11.50
N LYS A 218 23.43 -3.24 -12.56
CA LYS A 218 21.98 -3.47 -12.44
C LYS A 218 21.63 -4.82 -11.83
N ASN A 219 22.36 -5.88 -12.21
CA ASN A 219 22.19 -7.20 -11.62
C ASN A 219 22.56 -7.23 -10.14
N ASP A 220 23.62 -6.53 -9.72
CA ASP A 220 23.99 -6.41 -8.31
C ASP A 220 22.90 -5.69 -7.49
N LEU A 221 22.32 -4.60 -8.04
CA LEU A 221 21.17 -3.93 -7.43
C LEU A 221 19.96 -4.86 -7.30
N LEU A 222 19.66 -5.64 -8.34
CA LEU A 222 18.56 -6.60 -8.35
C LEU A 222 18.76 -7.70 -7.30
N VAL A 223 19.99 -8.21 -7.15
CA VAL A 223 20.34 -9.19 -6.11
C VAL A 223 20.06 -8.62 -4.72
N ASN A 224 20.35 -7.34 -4.49
CA ASN A 224 20.07 -6.71 -3.19
C ASN A 224 18.58 -6.39 -3.02
N LEU A 225 17.88 -5.96 -4.07
CA LEU A 225 16.42 -5.73 -4.04
C LEU A 225 15.66 -7.00 -3.63
N ARG A 226 16.08 -8.16 -4.12
CA ARG A 226 15.48 -9.46 -3.78
C ARG A 226 15.70 -9.89 -2.32
N LYS A 227 16.63 -9.25 -1.60
CA LYS A 227 16.90 -9.53 -0.18
C LYS A 227 16.11 -8.63 0.78
N ILE A 228 15.48 -7.57 0.27
CA ILE A 228 14.57 -6.74 1.08
C ILE A 228 13.36 -7.63 1.43
N ILE A 229 13.05 -7.72 2.71
CA ILE A 229 11.88 -8.41 3.24
C ILE A 229 10.65 -7.57 2.88
#